data_AF-A0A7V5KUE0-F1
#
_entry.id   AF-A0A7V5KUE0-F1
#
_cell.length_a   1.000
_cell.length_b   1.000
_cell.length_c   1.000
_cell.angle_alpha   90.00
_cell.angle_beta   90.00
_cell.angle_gamma   90.00
#
_symmetry.space_group_name_H-M   'P 1'
#
loop_
_entity.id
_entity.type
_entity.pdbx_description
1 polymer ?
#
loop_
_entity_poly.entity_id
_entity_poly.type
_entity_poly.pdbx_seq_one_letter_code
_entity_poly.pdbx_strand_id
1 'polypeptide(L)'
;FHWMVFDIPANTIRIEQDSIPGTQAVNSAKRKGYTGPRPPQGPPHRYAFRIYALDTVLGLPEGTHKDIVLKAMEGHIIDKAELIGSYGKKVQEAVAV
;
A
#
# COMPACT_ATOMS: atom_id res chain seq x y z
N PHE A 1 -2.46 2.80 -7.01
CA PHE A 1 -2.08 2.17 -5.73
C PHE A 1 -1.60 3.25 -4.78
N HIS A 2 -1.84 3.08 -3.48
CA HIS A 2 -1.68 4.13 -2.47
C HIS A 2 -0.31 4.15 -1.80
N TRP A 3 0.32 2.99 -1.67
CA TRP A 3 1.65 2.82 -1.08
C TRP A 3 2.29 1.53 -1.58
N MET A 4 3.61 1.48 -1.52
CA MET A 4 4.40 0.27 -1.70
C MET A 4 5.74 0.49 -1.01
N VAL A 5 6.06 -0.43 -0.08
CA VAL A 5 7.31 -0.49 0.67
C VAL A 5 7.86 -1.90 0.49
N PHE A 6 9.16 -2.03 0.29
CA PHE A 6 9.88 -3.29 0.13
C PHE A 6 11.16 -3.26 0.97
N ASP A 7 11.82 -4.41 1.06
CA ASP A 7 13.01 -4.61 1.91
C ASP A 7 12.76 -4.23 3.39
N ILE A 8 11.56 -4.55 3.88
CA ILE A 8 11.21 -4.44 5.30
C ILE A 8 11.99 -5.53 6.07
N PRO A 9 12.70 -5.20 7.17
CA PRO A 9 13.40 -6.21 7.96
C PRO A 9 12.47 -7.34 8.40
N ALA A 10 12.88 -8.60 8.20
CA ALA A 10 12.03 -9.78 8.45
C ALA A 10 11.58 -9.95 9.91
N ASN A 11 12.27 -9.31 10.86
CA ASN A 11 11.90 -9.27 12.27
C ASN A 11 10.91 -8.13 12.61
N THR A 12 10.41 -7.39 11.62
CA THR A 12 9.41 -6.33 11.82
C THR A 12 8.06 -6.94 12.14
N ILE A 13 7.61 -6.78 13.39
CA ILE A 13 6.29 -7.27 13.85
C ILE A 13 5.22 -6.18 13.91
N ARG A 14 5.63 -4.91 13.77
CA ARG A 14 4.75 -3.74 13.87
C ARG A 14 5.28 -2.62 12.99
N ILE A 15 4.36 -1.94 12.32
CA ILE A 15 4.63 -0.69 11.58
C ILE A 15 3.86 0.40 12.32
N GLU A 16 4.59 1.34 12.91
CA GLU A 16 3.97 2.47 13.59
C GLU A 16 3.28 3.39 12.59
N GLN A 17 2.27 4.12 13.07
CA GLN A 17 1.66 5.16 12.27
C GLN A 17 2.72 6.18 11.83
N ASP A 18 2.60 6.65 10.59
CA ASP A 18 3.49 7.65 9.99
C ASP A 18 4.99 7.24 9.97
N SER A 19 5.26 5.93 9.99
CA SER A 19 6.60 5.36 9.83
C SER A 19 6.82 4.74 8.43
N ILE A 20 8.09 4.59 8.07
CA ILE A 20 8.52 3.97 6.81
C ILE A 20 9.42 2.77 7.17
N PRO A 21 8.92 1.53 7.09
CA PRO A 21 9.62 0.35 7.59
C PRO A 21 10.61 -0.27 6.58
N GLY A 22 10.98 0.45 5.50
CA GLY A 22 11.84 -0.07 4.43
C GLY A 22 12.00 0.92 3.28
N THR A 23 12.34 0.42 2.09
CA THR A 23 12.53 1.23 0.88
C THR A 23 11.20 1.46 0.16
N GLN A 24 10.98 2.66 -0.38
CA GLN A 24 9.70 3.04 -0.96
C GLN A 24 9.74 3.11 -2.48
N ALA A 25 8.69 2.60 -3.12
CA ALA A 25 8.40 2.86 -4.54
C ALA A 25 7.67 4.21 -4.73
N VAL A 26 7.69 4.75 -5.95
CA VAL A 26 6.82 5.88 -6.31
C VAL A 26 5.38 5.39 -6.46
N ASN A 27 4.42 6.03 -5.77
CA ASN A 27 3.00 5.71 -5.84
C ASN A 27 2.30 6.32 -7.07
N SER A 28 1.02 6.01 -7.29
CA SER A 28 0.25 6.53 -8.42
C SER A 28 0.06 8.06 -8.42
N ALA A 29 0.28 8.73 -7.29
CA ALA A 29 0.30 10.19 -7.21
C ALA A 29 1.68 10.79 -7.54
N LYS A 30 2.60 9.99 -8.09
CA LYS A 30 3.98 10.36 -8.42
C LYS A 30 4.79 10.86 -7.21
N ARG A 31 4.50 10.31 -6.02
CA ARG A 31 5.17 10.64 -4.76
C ARG A 31 5.70 9.38 -4.07
N LYS A 32 6.75 9.54 -3.27
CA LYS A 32 7.13 8.55 -2.25
C LYS A 32 6.16 8.65 -1.07
N GLY A 33 5.99 7.57 -0.30
CA GLY A 33 5.07 7.55 0.85
C GLY A 33 3.64 7.13 0.53
N TYR A 34 2.86 7.01 1.60
CA TYR A 34 1.44 6.70 1.53
C TYR A 34 0.65 7.93 1.06
N THR A 35 -0.13 7.78 0.00
CA THR A 35 -1.20 8.75 -0.32
C THR A 35 -2.50 8.19 0.26
N GLY A 36 -3.12 8.89 1.21
CA GLY A 36 -4.33 8.43 1.90
C GLY A 36 -5.59 8.31 1.02
N PRO A 37 -6.68 7.77 1.58
CA PRO A 37 -7.97 7.64 0.93
C PRO A 37 -8.56 9.00 0.55
N ARG A 38 -8.93 9.18 -0.73
CA ARG A 38 -9.69 10.33 -1.21
C ARG A 38 -10.76 9.88 -2.21
N PRO A 39 -11.73 9.05 -1.78
CA PRO A 39 -12.78 8.57 -2.69
C PRO A 39 -13.68 9.74 -3.14
N PRO A 40 -14.24 9.68 -4.36
CA PRO A 40 -15.33 10.55 -4.78
C PRO A 40 -16.59 10.33 -3.92
N GLN A 41 -17.62 11.16 -4.09
CA GLN A 41 -18.93 10.85 -3.50
C GLN A 41 -19.51 9.59 -4.16
N GLY A 42 -20.25 8.80 -3.39
CA GLY A 42 -20.84 7.53 -3.84
C GLY A 42 -20.46 6.35 -2.94
N PRO A 43 -20.53 5.11 -3.46
CA PRO A 43 -20.16 3.92 -2.72
C PRO A 43 -18.74 3.99 -2.15
N PRO A 44 -18.50 3.45 -0.94
CA PRO A 44 -17.17 3.46 -0.35
C PRO A 44 -16.18 2.66 -1.18
N HIS A 45 -14.94 3.15 -1.27
CA HIS A 45 -13.85 2.43 -1.90
C HIS A 45 -13.26 1.40 -0.92
N ARG A 46 -12.79 0.27 -1.47
CA ARG A 46 -12.03 -0.74 -0.73
C ARG A 46 -10.54 -0.49 -0.90
N TYR A 47 -9.81 -0.47 0.21
CA TYR A 47 -8.38 -0.26 0.28
C TYR A 47 -7.71 -1.55 0.75
N ALA A 48 -7.06 -2.26 -0.17
CA ALA A 48 -6.34 -3.49 0.12
C ALA A 48 -4.89 -3.17 0.56
N PHE A 49 -4.54 -3.63 1.75
CA PHE A 49 -3.18 -3.68 2.27
C PHE A 49 -2.70 -5.12 2.14
N ARG A 50 -1.67 -5.32 1.33
CA ARG A 50 -1.10 -6.64 1.06
C ARG A 50 0.31 -6.70 1.61
N ILE A 51 0.61 -7.76 2.32
CA ILE A 51 1.95 -8.08 2.82
C ILE A 51 2.39 -9.36 2.13
N TYR A 52 3.64 -9.38 1.70
CA TYR A 52 4.28 -10.52 1.06
C TYR A 52 5.55 -10.83 1.85
N ALA A 53 5.70 -12.08 2.27
CA ALA A 53 6.96 -12.59 2.77
C ALA A 53 7.78 -13.07 1.57
N LEU A 54 9.04 -12.64 1.50
CA LEU A 54 9.97 -13.02 0.44
C LEU A 54 11.15 -13.80 1.03
N ASP A 55 11.72 -14.71 0.26
CA ASP A 55 12.97 -15.41 0.61
C ASP A 55 14.25 -14.63 0.23
N THR A 56 14.09 -13.42 -0.31
CA THR A 56 15.19 -12.56 -0.77
C THR A 56 14.96 -11.09 -0.42
N VAL A 57 16.04 -10.31 -0.45
CA VAL A 57 16.03 -8.84 -0.44
C VAL A 57 16.04 -8.36 -1.89
N LEU A 58 15.17 -7.42 -2.24
CA LEU A 58 15.05 -6.95 -3.62
C LEU A 58 16.19 -6.01 -4.01
N GLY A 59 16.69 -5.18 -3.08
CA GLY A 59 17.85 -4.31 -3.31
C GLY A 59 17.62 -3.23 -4.38
N LEU A 60 16.35 -2.88 -4.63
CA LEU A 60 15.98 -1.90 -5.63
C LEU A 60 16.15 -0.46 -5.08
N PRO A 61 16.48 0.52 -5.93
CA PRO A 61 16.65 1.89 -5.47
C PRO A 61 15.33 2.50 -4.98
N GLU A 62 15.43 3.45 -4.04
CA GLU A 62 14.27 4.21 -3.60
C GLU A 62 13.65 4.97 -4.79
N GLY A 63 12.32 5.00 -4.85
CA GLY A 63 11.57 5.62 -5.93
C GLY A 63 11.38 4.74 -7.17
N THR A 64 11.78 3.46 -7.11
CA THR A 64 11.50 2.48 -8.17
C THR A 64 10.01 2.39 -8.50
N HIS A 65 9.68 2.11 -9.76
CA HIS A 65 8.29 1.89 -10.19
C HIS A 65 7.74 0.55 -9.69
N LYS A 66 6.44 0.53 -9.39
CA LYS A 66 5.73 -0.66 -8.92
C LYS A 66 5.99 -1.92 -9.76
N ASP A 67 6.00 -1.79 -11.08
CA ASP A 67 6.11 -2.96 -11.97
C ASP A 67 7.49 -3.62 -11.87
N ILE A 68 8.54 -2.85 -11.57
CA ILE A 68 9.89 -3.38 -11.31
C ILE A 68 9.91 -4.15 -9.98
N VAL A 69 9.26 -3.61 -8.95
CA VAL A 69 9.14 -4.29 -7.65
C VAL A 69 8.37 -5.60 -7.80
N LEU A 70 7.22 -5.58 -8.46
CA LEU A 70 6.41 -6.78 -8.69
C LEU A 70 7.19 -7.85 -9.46
N LYS A 71 7.91 -7.46 -10.51
CA LYS A 71 8.75 -8.37 -11.27
C LYS A 71 9.89 -8.95 -10.44
N ALA A 72 10.53 -8.15 -9.59
CA ALA A 72 11.59 -8.61 -8.70
C ALA A 72 11.08 -9.57 -7.60
N MET A 73 9.79 -9.52 -7.26
CA MET A 73 9.16 -10.45 -6.33
C MET A 73 8.79 -11.80 -6.97
N GLU A 74 8.71 -11.90 -8.29
CA GLU A 74 8.30 -13.14 -8.97
C GLU A 74 9.25 -14.29 -8.63
N GLY A 75 8.69 -15.43 -8.23
CA GLY A 75 9.46 -16.60 -7.80
C GLY A 75 9.97 -16.57 -6.36
N HIS A 76 9.87 -15.42 -5.67
CA HIS A 76 10.41 -15.23 -4.31
C HIS A 76 9.34 -15.13 -3.21
N ILE A 77 8.05 -15.12 -3.57
CA ILE A 77 6.95 -15.01 -2.59
C ILE A 77 6.76 -16.35 -1.88
N ILE A 78 7.05 -16.39 -0.59
CA ILE A 78 6.87 -17.57 0.26
C ILE A 78 5.55 -17.56 1.04
N ASP A 79 4.99 -16.38 1.33
CA ASP A 79 3.67 -16.25 1.94
C ASP A 79 3.04 -14.88 1.65
N LYS A 80 1.73 -14.74 1.88
CA LYS A 80 0.97 -13.50 1.67
C LYS A 80 -0.18 -13.35 2.67
N ALA A 81 -0.44 -12.11 3.06
CA ALA A 81 -1.63 -11.73 3.82
C ALA A 81 -2.30 -10.49 3.21
N GLU A 82 -3.61 -10.37 3.43
CA GLU A 82 -4.39 -9.21 2.97
C GLU A 82 -5.31 -8.70 4.07
N LEU A 83 -5.33 -7.38 4.23
CA LEU A 83 -6.30 -6.64 5.04
C LEU A 83 -7.05 -5.67 4.12
N ILE A 84 -8.37 -5.62 4.24
CA ILE A 84 -9.19 -4.73 3.42
C ILE A 84 -9.93 -3.73 4.32
N GLY A 85 -9.58 -2.46 4.19
CA GLY A 85 -10.32 -1.35 4.79
C GLY A 85 -11.37 -0.79 3.82
N SER A 86 -12.42 -0.19 4.36
CA SER A 86 -13.44 0.54 3.58
C SER A 86 -13.46 2.00 4.00
N TYR A 87 -13.49 2.92 3.02
CA TYR A 87 -13.63 4.35 3.30
C TYR A 87 -14.44 5.03 2.19
N GLY A 88 -15.37 5.89 2.59
CA GLY A 88 -16.26 6.62 1.70
C GLY A 88 -16.71 7.92 2.35
N LYS A 89 -17.07 8.92 1.52
CA LYS A 89 -17.73 10.12 2.02
C LYS A 89 -19.16 9.74 2.42
N LYS A 90 -19.63 10.19 3.58
CA LYS A 90 -21.06 10.05 3.93
C LYS A 90 -21.88 10.77 2.86
N VAL A 91 -22.90 10.11 2.33
CA VAL A 91 -23.95 10.78 1.58
C VAL A 91 -24.80 11.52 2.61
N GLN A 92 -24.90 12.84 2.48
CA GLN A 92 -25.78 13.63 3.33
C GLN A 92 -27.19 13.48 2.74
N GLU A 93 -28.11 12.89 3.50
CA GLU A 93 -29.51 12.84 3.08
C GLU A 93 -30.05 14.26 3.00
N ALA A 94 -30.58 14.65 1.83
CA ALA A 94 -31.32 15.88 1.70
C ALA A 94 -32.62 15.72 2.49
N VAL A 95 -32.76 16.46 3.59
CA VAL A 95 -34.06 16.64 4.23
C VAL A 95 -34.92 17.43 3.26
N ALA A 96 -35.89 16.77 2.62
CA ALA A 96 -36.91 17.47 1.86
C ALA A 96 -37.77 18.28 2.82
N VAL A 97 -37.83 19.59 2.61
CA VAL A 97 -38.74 20.53 3.28
C VAL A 97 -40.05 20.56 2.51
#